data_AF-A0A2A5AGD9-F1
#
_entry.id   AF-A0A2A5AGD9-F1
#
_cell.length_a   1.000
_cell.length_b   1.000
_cell.length_c   1.000
_cell.angle_alpha   90.00
_cell.angle_beta   90.00
_cell.angle_gamma   90.00
#
_symmetry.space_group_name_H-M   'P 1'
#
loop_
_entity.id
_entity.type
_entity.pdbx_description
1 polymer ?
#
loop_
_entity_poly.entity_id
_entity_poly.type
_entity_poly.pdbx_seq_one_letter_code
_entity_poly.pdbx_strand_id
1 'polypeptide(L)'
;MKLRKLSMALIAIGMISASATSMASGSFSSSRSGGGSSGAQDPYNFGKIVLHKKLICNNCPLDADGFDKAQAKNVLMKVTSNAKEVQSLSHRERKAVRFYLSRRFNLQ
;
A
#
# COMPACT_ATOMS: atom_id res chain seq x y z
N MET A 1 7.90 -59.10 44.80
CA MET A 1 8.57 -57.99 45.53
C MET A 1 9.59 -57.37 44.58
N LYS A 2 9.64 -56.09 44.19
CA LYS A 2 9.09 -54.82 44.67
C LYS A 2 8.98 -53.88 43.45
N LEU A 3 7.87 -53.18 43.31
CA LEU A 3 7.73 -52.03 42.41
C LEU A 3 8.61 -50.86 42.91
N ARG A 4 9.28 -50.15 41.99
CA ARG A 4 9.84 -48.80 42.21
C ARG A 4 9.23 -47.90 41.13
N LYS A 5 8.15 -47.21 41.47
CA LYS A 5 8.09 -45.78 41.84
C LYS A 5 8.47 -44.84 40.68
N LEU A 6 7.40 -44.33 40.06
CA LEU A 6 7.20 -42.99 39.49
C LEU A 6 8.39 -42.01 39.58
N SER A 7 8.70 -41.39 38.44
CA SER A 7 8.83 -39.93 38.40
C SER A 7 8.57 -39.42 36.99
N MET A 8 7.46 -38.69 36.84
CA MET A 8 7.14 -37.85 35.70
C MET A 8 8.17 -36.73 35.58
N ALA A 9 8.65 -36.46 34.37
CA ALA A 9 9.19 -35.15 34.00
C ALA A 9 8.90 -34.90 32.51
N LEU A 10 7.67 -34.45 32.23
CA LEU A 10 7.32 -33.85 30.94
C LEU A 10 7.93 -32.45 30.92
N ILE A 11 9.04 -32.28 30.20
CA ILE A 11 9.60 -30.96 29.92
C ILE A 11 8.79 -30.34 28.79
N ALA A 12 7.81 -29.52 29.16
CA ALA A 12 7.04 -28.70 28.23
C ALA A 12 7.94 -27.63 27.60
N ILE A 13 8.36 -27.85 26.35
CA ILE A 13 9.01 -26.83 25.52
C ILE A 13 7.89 -25.92 25.00
N GLY A 14 7.54 -24.92 25.79
CA GLY A 14 6.55 -23.90 25.46
C GLY A 14 7.19 -22.53 25.33
N MET A 15 8.00 -22.30 24.30
CA MET A 15 8.35 -20.95 23.88
C MET A 15 7.50 -20.59 22.66
N ILE A 16 6.28 -20.14 22.93
CA ILE A 16 5.46 -19.45 21.94
C ILE A 16 6.11 -18.08 21.75
N SER A 17 6.94 -17.96 20.72
CA SER A 17 7.43 -16.67 20.23
C SER A 17 6.22 -15.88 19.77
N ALA A 18 5.76 -14.95 20.60
CA ALA A 18 4.84 -13.91 20.17
C ALA A 18 5.62 -12.98 19.24
N SER A 19 5.61 -13.32 17.95
CA SER A 19 6.04 -12.43 16.88
C SER A 19 5.16 -11.19 16.94
N ALA A 20 5.59 -10.17 17.68
CA ALA A 20 5.06 -8.84 17.56
C ALA A 20 5.20 -8.46 16.08
N THR A 21 4.11 -8.52 15.33
CA THR A 21 4.06 -7.95 13.99
C THR A 21 4.16 -6.45 14.18
N SER A 22 5.40 -5.96 14.22
CA SER A 22 5.74 -4.57 14.02
C SER A 22 5.10 -4.17 12.70
N MET A 23 3.93 -3.54 12.78
CA MET A 23 3.33 -2.80 11.68
C MET A 23 4.25 -1.62 11.44
N ALA A 24 5.34 -1.87 10.70
CA ALA A 24 6.21 -0.84 10.18
C ALA A 24 5.34 -0.02 9.21
N SER A 25 4.78 1.08 9.72
CA SER A 25 4.26 2.15 8.90
C SER A 25 5.43 2.72 8.10
N GLY A 26 5.72 2.07 6.97
CA GLY A 26 6.75 2.46 6.03
C GLY A 26 6.41 3.82 5.45
N SER A 27 6.94 4.86 6.08
CA SER A 27 7.14 6.15 5.43
C SER A 27 7.94 5.90 4.16
N PHE A 28 7.42 6.39 3.04
CA PHE A 28 8.05 6.28 1.74
C PHE A 28 9.40 7.02 1.76
N SER A 29 10.46 6.31 2.16
CA SER A 29 11.83 6.80 2.08
C SER A 29 12.16 6.97 0.61
N SER A 30 12.07 8.21 0.14
CA SER A 30 12.49 8.63 -1.18
C SER A 30 14.02 8.66 -1.22
N SER A 31 14.63 7.48 -1.18
CA SER A 31 16.07 7.35 -1.35
C SER A 31 16.35 7.21 -2.85
N ARG A 32 16.88 8.28 -3.42
CA ARG A 32 17.55 8.26 -4.73
C ARG A 32 18.63 7.17 -4.72
N SER A 33 18.36 6.00 -5.28
CA SER A 33 19.37 4.99 -5.60
C SER A 33 18.75 3.99 -6.57
N GLY A 34 19.34 3.85 -7.76
CA GLY A 34 18.95 2.82 -8.72
C GLY A 34 19.12 1.43 -8.10
N GLY A 35 18.13 0.58 -8.32
CA GLY A 35 18.14 -0.80 -7.83
C GLY A 35 16.71 -1.32 -7.77
N GLY A 36 16.41 -2.35 -8.56
CA GLY A 36 15.06 -2.82 -8.81
C GLY A 36 14.28 -3.15 -7.54
N SER A 37 13.25 -2.35 -7.26
CA SER A 37 12.20 -2.70 -6.33
C SER A 37 10.96 -3.01 -7.16
N SER A 38 10.61 -4.29 -7.19
CA SER A 38 9.51 -4.92 -7.91
C SER A 38 8.29 -4.00 -8.01
N GLY A 39 7.77 -3.81 -9.23
CA GLY A 39 6.94 -2.69 -9.68
C GLY A 39 5.66 -2.32 -8.90
N ALA A 40 5.32 -2.97 -7.78
CA ALA A 40 4.25 -2.56 -6.87
C ALA A 40 4.75 -1.97 -5.53
N GLN A 41 6.04 -2.13 -5.20
CA GLN A 41 6.63 -1.57 -3.99
C GLN A 41 7.05 -0.10 -4.19
N ASP A 42 7.33 0.31 -5.42
CA ASP A 42 7.58 1.70 -5.75
C ASP A 42 6.28 2.54 -5.71
N PRO A 43 6.22 3.65 -4.95
CA PRO A 43 5.01 4.43 -4.77
C PRO A 43 4.52 5.09 -6.05
N TYR A 44 5.41 5.38 -7.02
CA TYR A 44 5.00 5.93 -8.31
C TYR A 44 4.27 4.88 -9.14
N ASN A 45 4.82 3.67 -9.25
CA ASN A 45 4.17 2.58 -9.99
C ASN A 45 2.89 2.10 -9.30
N PHE A 46 2.88 2.00 -7.96
CA PHE A 46 1.67 1.69 -7.21
C PHE A 46 0.57 2.74 -7.47
N GLY A 47 0.92 4.03 -7.43
CA GLY A 47 -0.01 5.12 -7.76
C GLY A 47 -0.56 5.03 -9.19
N LYS A 48 0.30 4.72 -10.17
CA LYS A 48 -0.10 4.49 -11.57
C LYS A 48 -1.12 3.35 -11.68
N ILE A 49 -0.84 2.21 -11.06
CA ILE A 49 -1.72 1.03 -11.10
C ILE A 49 -3.08 1.36 -10.49
N VAL A 50 -3.09 1.97 -9.31
CA VAL A 50 -4.34 2.34 -8.61
C VAL A 50 -5.18 3.29 -9.46
N LEU A 51 -4.57 4.33 -10.04
CA LEU A 51 -5.27 5.26 -10.92
C LEU A 51 -5.96 4.52 -12.08
N HIS A 52 -5.22 3.75 -12.86
CA HIS A 52 -5.75 3.08 -14.04
C HIS A 52 -6.71 1.92 -13.75
N LYS A 53 -6.61 1.27 -12.59
CA LYS A 53 -7.45 0.12 -12.25
C LYS A 53 -8.70 0.48 -11.45
N LYS A 54 -8.67 1.60 -10.71
CA LYS A 54 -9.75 1.96 -9.78
C LYS A 54 -10.42 3.29 -10.08
N LEU A 55 -9.75 4.18 -10.81
CA LEU A 55 -10.28 5.53 -11.06
C LEU A 55 -10.60 5.79 -12.52
N ILE A 56 -9.75 5.36 -13.46
CA ILE A 56 -9.88 5.68 -14.91
C ILE A 56 -9.85 4.44 -15.82
N CYS A 57 -10.58 3.39 -15.43
CA CYS A 57 -10.87 2.24 -16.28
C CYS A 57 -12.24 2.39 -16.96
N ASN A 58 -12.56 1.53 -17.93
CA ASN A 58 -13.82 1.58 -18.70
C ASN A 58 -15.11 1.60 -17.84
N ASN A 59 -15.06 1.05 -16.62
CA ASN A 59 -16.20 1.00 -15.69
C ASN A 59 -15.89 1.73 -14.37
N CYS A 60 -14.92 2.64 -14.38
CA CYS A 60 -14.48 3.35 -13.20
C CYS A 60 -15.23 4.69 -13.03
N PRO A 61 -15.19 5.27 -11.82
CA PRO A 61 -15.94 6.50 -11.51
C PRO A 61 -15.45 7.75 -12.25
N LEU A 62 -14.27 7.74 -12.86
CA LEU A 62 -13.73 8.84 -13.65
C LEU A 62 -13.41 8.36 -15.06
N ASP A 63 -13.53 9.27 -16.02
CA ASP A 63 -13.28 8.96 -17.42
C ASP A 63 -11.78 8.78 -17.69
N ALA A 64 -11.48 7.83 -18.57
CA ALA A 64 -10.13 7.49 -19.00
C ALA A 64 -9.74 8.18 -20.31
N ASP A 65 -10.74 8.57 -21.11
CA ASP A 65 -10.49 9.09 -22.44
C ASP A 65 -9.88 10.49 -22.36
N GLY A 66 -8.81 10.70 -23.13
CA GLY A 66 -8.08 11.95 -23.13
C GLY A 66 -7.48 12.37 -21.76
N PHE A 67 -7.02 11.42 -20.93
CA PHE A 67 -6.45 11.72 -19.60
C PHE A 67 -5.19 12.62 -19.70
N ASP A 68 -5.41 13.93 -19.62
CA ASP A 68 -4.42 14.98 -19.82
C ASP A 68 -4.01 15.67 -18.50
N LYS A 69 -3.24 16.75 -18.60
CA LYS A 69 -2.77 17.51 -17.43
C LYS A 69 -3.93 18.16 -16.65
N ALA A 70 -5.00 18.58 -17.32
CA ALA A 70 -6.15 19.21 -16.67
C ALA A 70 -6.98 18.17 -15.90
N GLN A 71 -7.22 17.00 -16.51
CA GLN A 71 -7.85 15.87 -15.85
C GLN A 71 -7.02 15.39 -14.67
N ALA A 72 -5.70 15.25 -14.83
CA ALA A 72 -4.78 14.91 -13.75
C ALA A 72 -4.86 15.88 -12.56
N LYS A 73 -4.97 17.19 -12.81
CA LYS A 73 -5.21 18.19 -11.74
C LYS A 73 -6.54 17.98 -11.05
N ASN A 74 -7.61 17.71 -11.79
CA ASN A 74 -8.92 17.45 -11.21
C ASN A 74 -8.88 16.21 -10.29
N VAL A 75 -8.33 15.11 -10.77
CA VAL A 75 -8.16 13.89 -9.96
C VAL A 75 -7.29 14.16 -8.73
N LEU A 76 -6.20 14.92 -8.87
CA LEU A 76 -5.35 15.31 -7.76
C LEU A 76 -6.12 16.06 -6.66
N MET A 77 -7.01 16.98 -7.04
CA MET A 77 -7.89 17.70 -6.10
C MET A 77 -8.89 16.75 -5.43
N LYS A 78 -9.54 15.86 -6.19
CA LYS A 78 -10.50 14.87 -5.64
C LYS A 78 -9.83 13.93 -4.64
N VAL A 79 -8.67 13.40 -4.98
CA VAL A 79 -7.86 12.53 -4.10
C VAL A 79 -7.37 13.28 -2.87
N THR A 80 -7.12 14.58 -2.97
CA THR A 80 -6.65 15.40 -1.85
C THR A 80 -7.76 15.80 -0.88
N SER A 81 -8.94 16.12 -1.40
CA SER A 81 -10.14 16.44 -0.63
C SER A 81 -10.91 15.20 -0.15
N ASN A 82 -10.49 14.00 -0.57
CA ASN A 82 -11.20 12.75 -0.30
C ASN A 82 -12.66 12.78 -0.78
N ALA A 83 -12.87 13.25 -2.01
CA ALA A 83 -14.18 13.35 -2.66
C ALA A 83 -14.86 11.96 -2.79
N LYS A 84 -16.19 11.95 -2.93
CA LYS A 84 -17.01 10.72 -2.95
C LYS A 84 -16.54 9.69 -3.99
N GLU A 85 -16.11 10.17 -5.15
CA GLU A 85 -15.66 9.38 -6.30
C GLU A 85 -14.36 8.61 -6.04
N VAL A 86 -13.60 9.01 -5.02
CA VAL A 86 -12.32 8.38 -4.62
C VAL A 86 -12.39 7.74 -3.24
N GLN A 87 -13.56 7.68 -2.60
CA GLN A 87 -13.72 7.12 -1.24
C GLN A 87 -13.42 5.63 -1.18
N SER A 88 -13.54 4.92 -2.30
CA SER A 88 -13.15 3.51 -2.42
C SER A 88 -11.63 3.30 -2.27
N LEU A 89 -10.83 4.37 -2.37
CA LEU A 89 -9.39 4.33 -2.14
C LEU A 89 -9.06 4.42 -0.66
N SER A 90 -8.21 3.52 -0.20
CA SER A 90 -7.56 3.62 1.10
C SER A 90 -6.64 4.85 1.19
N HIS A 91 -6.26 5.23 2.42
CA HIS A 91 -5.33 6.35 2.64
C HIS A 91 -3.99 6.18 1.91
N ARG A 92 -3.46 4.95 1.91
CA ARG A 92 -2.21 4.60 1.21
C ARG A 92 -2.34 4.79 -0.31
N GLU A 93 -3.45 4.33 -0.87
CA GLU A 93 -3.76 4.47 -2.29
C GLU A 93 -3.90 5.94 -2.71
N ARG A 94 -4.62 6.75 -1.91
CA ARG A 94 -4.73 8.19 -2.16
C ARG A 94 -3.38 8.89 -2.16
N LYS A 95 -2.50 8.58 -1.19
CA LYS A 95 -1.13 9.12 -1.15
C LYS A 95 -0.32 8.73 -2.39
N ALA A 96 -0.40 7.47 -2.82
CA ALA A 96 0.34 6.98 -3.98
C ALA A 96 -0.16 7.60 -5.29
N VAL A 97 -1.48 7.71 -5.48
CA VAL A 97 -2.08 8.38 -6.64
C VAL A 97 -1.67 9.86 -6.68
N ARG A 98 -1.71 10.56 -5.54
CA ARG A 98 -1.21 11.95 -5.43
C ARG A 98 0.24 12.05 -5.90
N PHE A 99 1.12 11.19 -5.38
CA PHE A 99 2.54 11.18 -5.73
C PHE A 99 2.77 10.92 -7.23
N TYR A 100 2.08 9.93 -7.79
CA TYR A 100 2.14 9.62 -9.22
C TYR A 100 1.71 10.81 -10.08
N LEU A 101 0.55 11.39 -9.81
CA LEU A 101 0.01 12.51 -10.60
C LEU A 101 0.91 13.75 -10.53
N SER A 102 1.34 14.13 -9.32
CA SER A 102 2.24 15.28 -9.13
C SER A 102 3.56 15.10 -9.87
N ARG A 103 4.12 13.89 -9.90
CA ARG A 103 5.39 13.60 -10.58
C ARG A 103 5.24 13.45 -12.10
N ARG A 104 4.20 12.76 -12.59
CA ARG A 104 4.00 12.50 -14.03
C ARG A 104 3.64 13.76 -14.82
N PHE A 105 2.89 14.67 -14.19
CA PHE A 105 2.33 15.85 -14.85
C PHE A 105 2.94 17.17 -14.37
N ASN A 106 3.92 17.12 -13.46
CA ASN A 106 4.54 18.30 -12.84
C ASN A 106 3.46 19.26 -12.29
N LEU A 107 2.66 18.74 -11.34
CA LEU A 107 1.58 19.46 -10.68
C LEU A 107 1.97 19.97 -9.29
N GLN A 108 3.28 20.14 -9.08
CA GLN A 108 3.86 20.76 -7.89
C GLN A 108 3.89 22.26 -8.08
#